data_AF-A0AAU4SK90-F1
#
_entry.id   AF-A0AAU4SK90-F1
#
_cell.length_a   1.000
_cell.length_b   1.000
_cell.length_c   1.000
_cell.angle_alpha   90.00
_cell.angle_beta   90.00
_cell.angle_gamma   90.00
#
_symmetry.space_group_name_H-M   'P 1'
#
loop_
_entity.id
_entity.type
_entity.pdbx_description
1 polymer ?
#
loop_
_entity_poly.entity_id
_entity_poly.type
_entity_poly.pdbx_seq_one_letter_code
_entity_poly.pdbx_strand_id
1 'polypeptide(L)' 'MTGHIWDADRIRFTVGVCEAGHLYVRNDSRGDSTHLLDTEPDADLVTLGQAIADVIGDLY' A
#
# COMPACT_ATOMS: atom_id res chain seq x y z
N MET A 1 11.54 -5.97 -0.49
CA MET A 1 10.81 -6.55 -1.64
C MET A 1 9.64 -5.64 -1.97
N THR A 2 9.28 -5.49 -3.25
CA THR A 2 8.16 -4.64 -3.69
C THR A 2 7.30 -5.37 -4.72
N GLY A 3 5.99 -5.18 -4.63
CA GLY A 3 5.00 -5.56 -5.63
C GLY A 3 4.32 -4.31 -6.21
N HIS A 4 3.53 -4.50 -7.27
CA HIS A 4 2.79 -3.42 -7.90
C HIS A 4 1.34 -3.82 -8.12
N ILE A 5 0.47 -2.84 -7.97
CA ILE A 5 -0.96 -2.93 -8.24
C ILE A 5 -1.38 -1.74 -9.09
N TRP A 6 -2.46 -1.92 -9.84
CA TRP A 6 -3.07 -0.88 -10.63
C TRP A 6 -4.48 -0.65 -10.12
N ASP A 7 -4.86 0.61 -10.01
CA ASP A 7 -6.26 0.97 -9.80
C ASP A 7 -7.07 0.87 -11.12
N ALA A 8 -8.34 1.26 -11.05
CA ALA A 8 -9.22 1.28 -12.21
C ALA A 8 -8.83 2.33 -13.27
N ASP A 9 -8.19 3.43 -12.85
CA ASP A 9 -7.72 4.52 -13.70
C ASP A 9 -6.32 4.26 -14.30
N ARG A 10 -5.76 3.08 -14.03
CA ARG A 10 -4.40 2.64 -14.42
C ARG A 10 -3.28 3.43 -13.75
N ILE A 11 -3.53 4.09 -12.62
CA ILE A 11 -2.46 4.60 -11.77
C ILE A 11 -1.77 3.41 -11.13
N ARG A 12 -0.44 3.42 -11.21
CA ARG A 12 0.40 2.37 -10.62
C ARG A 12 0.74 2.74 -9.18
N PHE A 13 0.51 1.79 -8.29
CA PHE A 13 0.96 1.87 -6.91
C PHE A 13 2.03 0.82 -6.63
N THR A 14 3.07 1.23 -5.94
CA THR A 14 4.10 0.32 -5.41
C THR A 14 3.73 -0.04 -3.98
N VAL A 15 3.61 -1.33 -3.71
CA VAL A 15 3.45 -1.87 -2.34
C VAL A 15 4.77 -2.50 -1.95
N GLY A 16 5.33 -2.10 -0.81
CA GLY A 16 6.63 -2.59 -0.38
C GLY A 16 6.76 -2.70 1.13
N VAL A 17 7.83 -3.36 1.56
CA VAL A 17 8.22 -3.41 2.97
C VAL A 17 9.50 -2.60 3.13
N CYS A 18 9.52 -1.65 4.08
CA CYS A 18 10.70 -0.85 4.39
C CYS A 18 11.67 -1.63 5.31
N GLU A 19 12.87 -1.09 5.56
CA GLU A 19 13.88 -1.75 6.40
C GLU A 19 13.40 -2.00 7.84
N ALA A 20 12.48 -1.17 8.34
CA ALA A 20 11.86 -1.35 9.66
C ALA A 20 10.78 -2.47 9.68
N GLY A 21 10.52 -3.12 8.55
CA GLY A 21 9.51 -4.18 8.45
C GLY A 21 8.08 -3.70 8.22
N HIS A 22 7.85 -2.39 8.11
CA HIS A 22 6.51 -1.85 7.87
C HIS A 22 6.14 -1.88 6.40
N LEU A 23 4.89 -2.20 6.11
CA LEU A 23 4.36 -2.09 4.76
C LEU A 23 4.16 -0.60 4.42
N TYR A 24 4.38 -0.26 3.15
CA TYR A 24 4.09 1.05 2.60
C TYR A 24 3.44 0.93 1.23
N VAL A 25 2.67 1.95 0.87
CA VAL A 25 2.09 2.13 -0.46
C VAL A 25 2.55 3.47 -1.00
N ARG A 26 2.98 3.50 -2.27
CA ARG A 26 3.38 4.72 -2.97
C ARG A 26 2.59 4.87 -4.26
N ASN A 27 2.01 6.04 -4.49
CA ASN A 27 1.49 6.45 -5.79
C ASN A 27 2.66 6.80 -6.71
N ASP A 28 2.94 5.97 -7.72
CA ASP A 28 4.10 6.17 -8.60
C ASP A 28 3.93 7.37 -9.55
N SER A 29 2.71 7.88 -9.74
CA SER A 29 2.45 9.04 -10.59
C SER A 29 2.71 10.38 -9.88
N ARG A 30 2.50 10.43 -8.57
CA ARG A 30 2.67 11.64 -7.75
C ARG A 30 3.93 11.63 -6.89
N GLY A 31 4.46 10.44 -6.60
CA GLY A 31 5.59 10.24 -5.70
C GLY A 31 5.21 10.18 -4.22
N ASP A 32 3.93 10.40 -3.89
CA ASP A 32 3.41 10.35 -2.52
C ASP A 32 3.36 8.91 -1.99
N SER A 33 3.68 8.73 -0.72
CA SER A 33 3.66 7.43 -0.06
C SER A 33 3.13 7.52 1.36
N THR A 34 2.49 6.45 1.82
CA THR A 34 2.11 6.30 3.22
C THR A 34 2.49 4.92 3.75
N HIS A 35 2.66 4.83 5.06
CA HIS A 35 2.96 3.59 5.77
C HIS A 35 1.68 3.00 6.33
N LEU A 36 1.53 1.68 6.22
CA LEU A 36 0.51 0.95 6.96
C LEU A 36 1.10 0.64 8.34
N LEU A 37 0.91 1.57 9.28
CA LEU A 37 1.45 1.47 10.64
C LEU A 37 0.60 0.59 11.55
N ASP A 38 -0.67 0.38 11.21
CA ASP A 38 -1.65 -0.29 12.08
C ASP A 38 -2.06 -1.69 11.61
N THR A 39 -1.40 -2.23 10.58
CA THR A 39 -1.69 -3.61 10.17
C THR A 39 -0.97 -4.57 11.10
N GLU A 40 -1.74 -5.26 11.93
CA GLU A 40 -1.26 -6.35 12.77
C GLU A 40 -0.41 -7.33 11.93
N PRO A 41 0.75 -7.78 12.43
CA PRO A 41 1.65 -8.66 11.67
C PRO A 41 1.00 -9.99 11.25
N ASP A 42 -0.09 -10.38 11.92
CA ASP A 42 -0.86 -11.60 11.69
C ASP A 42 -2.22 -11.31 11.01
N ALA A 43 -2.43 -10.10 10.49
CA ALA A 43 -3.66 -9.75 9.80
C ALA A 43 -3.91 -10.72 8.63
N ASP A 44 -5.15 -11.18 8.50
CA ASP A 44 -5.53 -11.98 7.35
C ASP A 44 -5.41 -11.18 6.04
N LEU A 45 -5.32 -11.90 4.93
CA LEU A 45 -5.12 -11.28 3.61
C LEU A 45 -6.28 -10.35 3.20
N VAL A 46 -7.48 -10.55 3.75
CA VAL A 46 -8.66 -9.71 3.45
C VAL A 46 -8.52 -8.37 4.16
N THR A 47 -8.18 -8.39 5.44
CA THR A 47 -7.92 -7.20 6.27
C THR A 47 -6.75 -6.40 5.70
N LEU A 48 -5.66 -7.08 5.32
CA LEU A 48 -4.53 -6.45 4.66
C LEU A 48 -4.94 -5.81 3.32
N GLY A 49 -5.73 -6.52 2.51
CA GLY A 49 -6.23 -6.00 1.24
C GLY A 49 -7.10 -4.77 1.41
N GLN A 50 -7.96 -4.74 2.43
CA GLN A 50 -8.80 -3.58 2.75
C GLN A 50 -7.96 -2.38 3.20
N ALA A 51 -6.98 -2.59 4.08
CA ALA A 51 -6.10 -1.51 4.54
C ALA A 51 -5.29 -0.89 3.39
N ILE A 52 -4.83 -1.72 2.43
CA ILE A 52 -4.17 -1.23 1.21
C ILE A 52 -5.15 -0.42 0.35
N ALA A 53 -6.38 -0.87 0.19
CA ALA A 53 -7.40 -0.16 -0.60
C ALA A 53 -7.77 1.20 0.01
N ASP A 54 -7.92 1.27 1.34
CA ASP A 54 -8.22 2.51 2.06
C ASP A 54 -7.09 3.53 1.87
N VAL A 55 -5.84 3.09 2.02
CA VAL A 55 -4.65 3.90 1.78
C VAL A 55 -4.56 4.40 0.34
N ILE A 56 -4.90 3.57 -0.66
CA ILE A 56 -4.92 4.00 -2.06
C ILE A 56 -5.95 5.12 -2.25
N GLY A 57 -7.12 5.00 -1.61
CA GLY A 57 -8.15 6.05 -1.61
C GLY A 57 -7.64 7.39 -1.08
N ASP A 58 -6.79 7.37 -0.05
CA ASP A 58 -6.16 8.58 0.49
C ASP A 58 -5.04 9.15 -0.41
N LEU A 59 -4.45 8.33 -1.27
CA LEU A 59 -3.37 8.69 -2.19
C LEU A 59 -3.86 9.08 -3.60
N TYR A 60 -5.17 9.11 -3.82
CA TYR A 60 -5.83 9.48 -5.08
C TYR A 60 -5.86 10.99 -5.36
#